data_AF-A0A2U8TS64-F1
#
_entry.id   AF-A0A2U8TS64-F1
#
_cell.length_a   1.000
_cell.length_b   1.000
_cell.length_c   1.000
_cell.angle_alpha   90.00
_cell.angle_beta   90.00
_cell.angle_gamma   90.00
#
_symmetry.space_group_name_H-M   'P 1'
#
loop_
_entity.id
_entity.type
_entity.pdbx_description
1 polymer ?
#
loop_
_entity_poly.entity_id
_entity_poly.type
_entity_poly.pdbx_seq_one_letter_code
_entity_poly.pdbx_strand_id
1 'polypeptide(L)'
;MNTRVTNADLLGDLLFGSALPLGGSKLGDDELIELAADTFREKPFCIVRHWMVLDVMLPEFQEREIKAQGLEATLLYAQSAVFDSQNTYKPGDRIVSGYQRDFDGCFFESNDTIFILAGRGARKHASFPAVQALSVCE
;
A
#
# COMPACT_ATOMS: atom_id res chain seq x y z
N MET A 1 3.89 32.99 12.57
CA MET A 1 3.09 32.01 13.33
C MET A 1 3.39 30.65 12.73
N ASN A 2 4.27 29.85 13.36
CA ASN A 2 4.55 28.49 12.89
C ASN A 2 3.59 27.55 13.61
N THR A 3 2.47 27.22 12.96
CA THR A 3 1.63 26.11 13.40
C THR A 3 2.48 24.84 13.31
N ARG A 4 2.78 24.21 14.44
CA ARG A 4 3.41 22.89 14.43
C ARG A 4 2.39 21.92 13.85
N VAL A 5 2.65 21.43 12.64
CA VAL A 5 1.85 20.35 12.04
C VAL A 5 2.07 19.10 12.90
N THR A 6 0.98 18.51 13.41
CA THR A 6 1.04 17.29 14.23
C THR A 6 0.83 16.03 13.38
N ASN A 7 1.19 14.85 13.91
CA ASN A 7 0.88 13.57 13.24
C ASN A 7 -0.62 13.39 13.00
N ALA A 8 -1.47 13.90 13.92
CA ALA A 8 -2.92 13.84 13.75
C ALA A 8 -3.40 14.68 12.56
N ASP A 9 -2.82 15.85 12.34
CA ASP A 9 -3.13 16.69 11.17
C ASP A 9 -2.71 16.00 9.85
N LEU A 10 -1.50 15.42 9.84
CA LEU A 10 -0.98 14.68 8.69
C LEU A 10 -1.83 13.45 8.34
N LEU A 11 -2.19 12.66 9.35
CA LEU A 11 -3.04 11.49 9.16
C LEU A 11 -4.48 11.88 8.80
N GLY A 12 -4.99 12.99 9.33
CA GLY A 12 -6.30 13.51 9.00
C GLY A 12 -6.43 13.80 7.51
N ASP A 13 -5.48 14.56 6.96
CA ASP A 13 -5.46 14.88 5.53
C ASP A 13 -5.21 13.62 4.67
N LEU A 14 -4.27 12.77 5.07
CA LEU A 14 -3.95 11.55 4.32
C LEU A 14 -5.12 10.56 4.28
N LEU A 15 -5.83 10.34 5.38
CA LEU A 15 -6.91 9.35 5.46
C LEU A 15 -8.24 9.91 4.97
N PHE A 16 -8.55 11.18 5.24
CA PHE A 16 -9.87 11.77 4.97
C PHE A 16 -9.88 12.84 3.87
N GLY A 17 -8.72 13.28 3.39
CA GLY A 17 -8.60 14.22 2.27
C GLY A 17 -8.99 13.64 0.92
N SER A 18 -8.83 14.45 -0.13
CA SER A 18 -9.15 14.06 -1.52
C SER A 18 -8.37 12.83 -1.98
N ALA A 19 -9.03 11.94 -2.71
CA ALA A 19 -8.46 10.70 -3.21
C ALA A 19 -8.94 10.41 -4.64
N LEU A 20 -8.04 9.87 -5.47
CA LEU A 20 -8.45 9.31 -6.75
C LEU A 20 -8.99 7.90 -6.51
N PRO A 21 -10.28 7.61 -6.72
CA PRO A 21 -10.80 6.26 -6.50
C PRO A 21 -10.13 5.27 -7.47
N LEU A 22 -9.71 4.11 -6.94
CA LEU A 22 -9.19 3.01 -7.72
C LEU A 22 -10.05 1.76 -7.51
N GLY A 23 -10.25 1.01 -8.60
CA GLY A 23 -10.92 -0.28 -8.55
C GLY A 23 -9.89 -1.39 -8.42
N GLY A 24 -10.02 -2.21 -7.38
CA GLY A 24 -9.33 -3.49 -7.27
C GLY A 24 -10.17 -4.64 -7.81
N SER A 25 -9.79 -5.86 -7.44
CA SER A 25 -10.55 -7.05 -7.78
C SER A 25 -11.95 -7.02 -7.16
N LYS A 26 -12.95 -7.43 -7.95
CA LYS A 26 -14.35 -7.54 -7.51
C LYS A 26 -14.69 -8.91 -6.91
N LEU A 27 -13.72 -9.83 -6.93
CA LEU A 27 -13.90 -11.20 -6.47
C LEU A 27 -14.04 -11.26 -4.94
N GLY A 28 -14.63 -12.35 -4.48
CA GLY A 28 -14.72 -12.68 -3.05
C GLY A 28 -13.36 -13.03 -2.46
N ASP A 29 -13.26 -13.09 -1.14
CA ASP A 29 -12.00 -13.41 -0.46
C ASP A 29 -11.53 -14.83 -0.76
N ASP A 30 -12.41 -15.82 -0.63
CA ASP A 30 -12.08 -17.23 -0.90
C ASP A 30 -11.62 -17.43 -2.36
N GLU A 31 -12.35 -16.84 -3.31
CA GLU A 31 -12.02 -16.92 -4.74
C GLU A 31 -10.69 -16.26 -5.07
N LEU A 32 -10.37 -15.12 -4.42
CA LEU A 32 -9.06 -14.49 -4.54
C LEU A 32 -7.95 -15.36 -3.99
N ILE A 33 -8.16 -15.99 -2.83
CA ILE A 33 -7.17 -16.87 -2.20
C ILE A 33 -6.87 -18.06 -3.11
N GLU A 34 -7.91 -18.72 -3.63
CA GLU A 34 -7.75 -19.87 -4.53
C GLU A 34 -7.02 -19.49 -5.83
N LEU A 35 -7.45 -18.41 -6.48
CA LEU A 35 -6.83 -17.95 -7.73
C LEU A 35 -5.39 -17.50 -7.53
N ALA A 36 -5.12 -16.79 -6.43
CA ALA A 36 -3.78 -16.33 -6.09
C ALA A 36 -2.83 -17.48 -5.77
N ALA A 37 -3.31 -18.49 -5.02
CA ALA A 37 -2.52 -19.68 -4.71
C ALA A 37 -2.19 -20.49 -5.97
N ASP A 38 -3.10 -20.53 -6.96
CA ASP A 38 -2.84 -21.19 -8.24
C ASP A 38 -1.85 -20.40 -9.13
N THR A 39 -1.98 -19.07 -9.13
CA THR A 39 -1.20 -18.15 -9.99
C THR A 39 0.22 -17.90 -9.45
N PHE A 40 0.36 -17.67 -8.15
CA PHE A 40 1.60 -17.23 -7.51
C PHE A 40 2.22 -18.35 -6.66
N ARG A 41 2.53 -19.49 -7.30
CA ARG A 41 3.11 -20.64 -6.60
C ARG A 41 4.56 -20.43 -6.13
N GLU A 42 5.29 -19.55 -6.81
CA GLU A 42 6.73 -19.31 -6.59
C GLU A 42 7.03 -17.97 -5.92
N LYS A 43 6.01 -17.11 -5.74
CA LYS A 43 6.16 -15.78 -5.13
C LYS A 43 5.19 -15.62 -3.97
N PRO A 44 5.60 -14.98 -2.86
CA PRO A 44 4.69 -14.67 -1.78
C PRO A 44 3.66 -13.65 -2.20
N PHE A 45 2.44 -13.83 -1.72
CA PHE A 45 1.33 -12.93 -1.99
C PHE A 45 0.51 -12.64 -0.75
N CYS A 46 -0.07 -11.45 -0.72
CA CYS A 46 -0.97 -11.00 0.34
C CYS A 46 -2.23 -10.39 -0.29
N ILE A 47 -3.40 -10.75 0.19
CA ILE A 47 -4.67 -10.16 -0.25
C ILE A 47 -5.07 -9.13 0.79
N VAL A 48 -5.40 -7.93 0.34
CA VAL A 48 -5.74 -6.80 1.22
C VAL A 48 -7.04 -6.12 0.83
N ARG A 49 -7.74 -5.59 1.83
CA ARG A 49 -8.94 -4.76 1.69
C ARG A 49 -8.73 -3.40 2.34
N HIS A 50 -9.58 -2.44 1.95
CA HIS A 50 -9.52 -1.06 2.43
C HIS A 50 -8.12 -0.47 2.25
N TRP A 51 -7.67 -0.48 1.00
CA TRP A 51 -6.31 -0.13 0.61
C TRP A 51 -6.22 1.22 -0.08
N MET A 52 -5.05 1.83 0.01
CA MET A 52 -4.67 3.05 -0.66
C MET A 52 -3.25 2.94 -1.22
N VAL A 53 -3.08 3.35 -2.47
CA VAL A 53 -1.78 3.54 -3.10
C VAL A 53 -1.33 4.97 -2.81
N LEU A 54 -0.15 5.11 -2.22
CA LEU A 54 0.37 6.38 -1.72
C LEU A 54 1.61 6.77 -2.52
N ASP A 55 1.49 7.78 -3.38
CA ASP A 55 2.64 8.39 -4.06
C ASP A 55 3.34 9.34 -3.10
N VAL A 56 4.52 8.94 -2.64
CA VAL A 56 5.29 9.67 -1.64
C VAL A 56 6.01 10.84 -2.31
N MET A 57 5.67 12.05 -1.88
CA MET A 57 6.38 13.25 -2.30
C MET A 57 7.76 13.29 -1.61
N LEU A 58 8.80 12.97 -2.38
CA LEU A 58 10.19 13.01 -1.95
C LEU A 58 10.97 14.08 -2.72
N PRO A 59 12.12 14.54 -2.19
CA PRO A 59 13.03 15.35 -2.97
C PRO A 59 13.57 14.58 -4.18
N GLU A 60 13.81 15.27 -5.29
CA GLU A 60 14.21 14.64 -6.56
C GLU A 60 15.46 13.75 -6.45
N PHE A 61 16.41 14.09 -5.56
CA PHE A 61 17.60 13.26 -5.38
C PHE A 61 17.24 11.87 -4.84
N GLN A 62 16.30 11.80 -3.90
CA GLN A 62 15.87 10.56 -3.25
C GLN A 62 14.97 9.75 -4.17
N GLU A 63 14.10 10.42 -4.94
CA GLU A 63 13.34 9.76 -6.00
C GLU A 63 14.25 9.11 -7.05
N ARG A 64 15.34 9.79 -7.44
CA ARG A 64 16.33 9.22 -8.36
C ARG A 64 17.04 8.00 -7.77
N GLU A 65 17.39 8.01 -6.50
CA GLU A 65 18.01 6.87 -5.82
C GLU A 65 17.07 5.64 -5.76
N ILE A 66 15.77 5.87 -5.55
CA ILE A 66 14.75 4.81 -5.56
C ILE A 66 14.57 4.27 -6.98
N LYS A 67 14.46 5.15 -7.98
CA LYS A 67 14.35 4.77 -9.40
C LYS A 67 15.58 4.03 -9.92
N ALA A 68 16.77 4.38 -9.45
CA ALA A 68 18.00 3.67 -9.79
C ALA A 68 17.99 2.20 -9.34
N GLN A 69 17.16 1.85 -8.35
CA GLN A 69 16.94 0.48 -7.88
C GLN A 69 15.79 -0.22 -8.62
N GLY A 70 15.18 0.42 -9.61
CA GLY A 70 14.00 -0.10 -10.32
C GLY A 70 12.72 -0.05 -9.50
N LEU A 71 12.64 0.88 -8.56
CA LEU A 71 11.47 1.09 -7.69
C LEU A 71 10.87 2.47 -7.96
N GLU A 72 9.59 2.63 -7.61
CA GLU A 72 8.89 3.92 -7.59
C GLU A 72 8.64 4.34 -6.14
N ALA A 73 8.66 5.65 -5.87
CA ALA A 73 8.37 6.23 -4.55
C ALA A 73 6.88 6.16 -4.19
N THR A 74 6.28 5.00 -4.41
CA THR A 74 4.87 4.70 -4.19
C THR A 74 4.77 3.55 -3.19
N LEU A 75 3.86 3.63 -2.23
CA LEU A 75 3.67 2.63 -1.19
C LEU A 75 2.23 2.14 -1.21
N LEU A 76 2.01 0.92 -0.73
CA LEU A 76 0.68 0.43 -0.43
C LEU A 76 0.40 0.57 1.06
N TYR A 77 -0.73 1.19 1.37
CA TYR A 77 -1.30 1.20 2.69
C TYR A 77 -2.60 0.39 2.69
N ALA A 78 -2.74 -0.59 3.58
CA ALA A 78 -3.98 -1.33 3.75
C ALA A 78 -4.41 -1.34 5.21
N GLN A 79 -5.71 -1.15 5.43
CA GLN A 79 -6.27 -1.23 6.78
C GLN A 79 -6.57 -2.66 7.23
N SER A 80 -6.70 -3.61 6.29
CA SER A 80 -7.02 -4.99 6.60
C SER A 80 -6.33 -5.94 5.63
N ALA A 81 -5.40 -6.73 6.15
CA ALA A 81 -4.98 -7.97 5.52
C ALA A 81 -6.15 -8.96 5.53
N VAL A 82 -6.32 -9.73 4.47
CA VAL A 82 -7.31 -10.81 4.36
C VAL A 82 -6.60 -12.14 4.46
N PHE A 83 -5.53 -12.29 3.69
CA PHE A 83 -4.73 -13.51 3.63
C PHE A 83 -3.28 -13.14 3.33
N ASP A 84 -2.35 -13.86 3.93
CA ASP A 84 -0.93 -13.70 3.67
C ASP A 84 -0.29 -15.08 3.52
N SER A 85 0.33 -15.34 2.37
CA SER A 85 0.90 -16.65 2.08
C SER A 85 2.10 -16.99 2.96
N GLN A 86 2.76 -15.99 3.55
CA GLN A 86 3.91 -16.18 4.45
C GLN A 86 3.52 -16.23 5.94
N ASN A 87 2.25 -15.96 6.28
CA ASN A 87 1.78 -15.74 7.65
C ASN A 87 2.56 -14.65 8.42
N THR A 88 3.10 -13.66 7.70
CA THR A 88 3.69 -12.45 8.26
C THR A 88 2.61 -11.53 8.85
N TYR A 89 1.44 -11.47 8.18
CA TYR A 89 0.30 -10.66 8.60
C TYR A 89 -0.89 -11.54 8.95
N LYS A 90 -1.59 -11.20 10.03
CA LYS A 90 -2.85 -11.85 10.41
C LYS A 90 -4.03 -11.16 9.72
N PRO A 91 -5.14 -11.89 9.48
CA PRO A 91 -6.36 -11.27 9.00
C PRO A 91 -6.79 -10.11 9.91
N GLY A 92 -7.03 -8.95 9.30
CA GLY A 92 -7.35 -7.69 9.99
C GLY A 92 -6.14 -6.79 10.30
N ASP A 93 -4.90 -7.26 10.08
CA ASP A 93 -3.72 -6.43 10.33
C ASP A 93 -3.62 -5.27 9.34
N ARG A 94 -3.08 -4.16 9.85
CA ARG A 94 -2.76 -2.98 9.06
C ARG A 94 -1.38 -3.15 8.42
N ILE A 95 -1.27 -2.85 7.13
CA ILE A 95 -0.05 -3.03 6.36
C ILE A 95 0.39 -1.70 5.77
N VAL A 96 1.69 -1.41 5.88
CA VAL A 96 2.39 -0.40 5.08
C VAL A 96 3.49 -1.16 4.34
N SER A 97 3.41 -1.24 3.02
CA SER A 97 4.42 -1.94 2.22
C SER A 97 5.72 -1.14 2.11
N GLY A 98 6.74 -1.73 1.50
CA GLY A 98 7.87 -0.97 0.95
C GLY A 98 7.51 -0.26 -0.36
N TYR A 99 8.52 0.29 -1.02
CA TYR A 99 8.38 0.95 -2.32
C TYR A 99 7.87 -0.01 -3.40
N GLN A 100 7.10 0.55 -4.32
CA GLN A 100 6.51 -0.15 -5.44
C GLN A 100 7.61 -0.59 -6.40
N ARG A 101 7.63 -1.88 -6.71
CA ARG A 101 8.42 -2.44 -7.81
C ARG A 101 7.60 -2.44 -9.10
N ASP A 102 6.36 -2.90 -9.01
CA ASP A 102 5.42 -2.94 -10.13
C ASP A 102 3.99 -2.70 -9.66
N PHE A 103 3.14 -2.14 -10.52
CA PHE A 103 1.73 -1.94 -10.24
C PHE A 103 0.89 -2.07 -11.50
N ASP A 104 0.18 -3.20 -11.63
CA ASP A 104 -0.69 -3.50 -12.76
C ASP A 104 -2.10 -3.86 -12.30
N GLY A 105 -3.06 -3.02 -12.66
CA GLY A 105 -4.48 -3.21 -12.33
C GLY A 105 -4.75 -3.34 -10.83
N CYS A 106 -4.86 -4.58 -10.35
CA CYS A 106 -5.10 -4.90 -8.94
C CYS A 106 -3.94 -5.64 -8.26
N PHE A 107 -2.79 -5.74 -8.92
CA PHE A 107 -1.56 -6.33 -8.38
C PHE A 107 -0.54 -5.23 -8.10
N PHE A 108 -0.09 -5.17 -6.85
CA PHE A 108 0.94 -4.24 -6.39
C PHE A 108 2.13 -5.04 -5.87
N GLU A 109 3.29 -4.94 -6.50
CA GLU A 109 4.49 -5.67 -6.08
C GLU A 109 5.41 -4.77 -5.26
N SER A 110 5.86 -5.26 -4.10
CA SER A 110 6.84 -4.58 -3.26
C SER A 110 7.71 -5.59 -2.51
N ASN A 111 9.02 -5.36 -2.45
CA ASN A 111 9.99 -6.21 -1.75
C ASN A 111 9.76 -7.72 -2.02
N ASP A 112 9.51 -8.05 -3.29
CA ASP A 112 9.28 -9.42 -3.78
C ASP A 112 7.99 -10.09 -3.27
N THR A 113 7.07 -9.31 -2.69
CA THR A 113 5.72 -9.74 -2.30
C THR A 113 4.67 -9.08 -3.18
N ILE A 114 3.71 -9.87 -3.64
CA ILE A 114 2.60 -9.41 -4.48
C ILE A 114 1.39 -9.14 -3.60
N PHE A 115 0.96 -7.89 -3.55
CA PHE A 115 -0.26 -7.47 -2.89
C PHE A 115 -1.42 -7.45 -3.88
N ILE A 116 -2.44 -8.25 -3.60
CA ILE A 116 -3.66 -8.35 -4.38
C ILE A 116 -4.70 -7.44 -3.73
N LEU A 117 -5.08 -6.43 -4.49
CA LEU A 117 -5.92 -5.33 -4.05
C LEU A 117 -7.39 -5.70 -4.22
N ALA A 118 -8.05 -6.11 -3.13
CA ALA A 118 -9.44 -6.55 -3.15
C ALA A 118 -10.41 -5.38 -2.86
N GLY A 119 -11.47 -5.29 -3.65
CA GLY A 119 -12.51 -4.27 -3.51
C GLY A 119 -12.06 -2.89 -3.97
N ARG A 120 -12.73 -1.85 -3.44
CA ARG A 120 -12.44 -0.45 -3.77
C ARG A 120 -11.25 0.03 -2.95
N GLY A 121 -10.39 0.81 -3.59
CA GLY A 121 -9.32 1.54 -2.94
C GLY A 121 -9.23 2.96 -3.46
N ALA A 122 -8.10 3.61 -3.18
CA ALA A 122 -7.82 4.93 -3.69
C ALA A 122 -6.33 5.14 -3.94
N ARG A 123 -5.98 6.14 -4.75
CA ARG A 123 -4.63 6.65 -4.90
C ARG A 123 -4.55 8.07 -4.36
N LYS A 124 -3.51 8.37 -3.60
CA LYS A 124 -3.26 9.68 -3.02
C LYS A 124 -1.80 10.05 -3.13
N HIS A 125 -1.53 11.35 -3.23
CA HIS A 125 -0.21 11.85 -2.91
C HIS A 125 -0.08 12.04 -1.41
N ALA A 126 1.03 11.57 -0.85
CA ALA A 126 1.32 11.66 0.57
C ALA A 126 2.68 12.33 0.78
N SER A 127 2.77 13.20 1.79
CA SER A 127 4.08 13.69 2.21
C SER A 127 4.84 12.59 2.96
N PHE A 128 6.17 12.59 2.86
CA PHE A 128 6.99 11.63 3.61
C PHE A 128 6.70 11.61 5.12
N PRO A 129 6.50 12.75 5.82
CA PRO A 129 6.10 12.75 7.23
C PRO A 129 4.76 12.08 7.49
N ALA A 130 3.78 12.23 6.58
CA ALA A 130 2.47 11.59 6.73
C ALA A 130 2.58 10.06 6.60
N VAL A 131 3.42 9.58 5.68
CA VAL A 131 3.75 8.16 5.56
C VAL A 131 4.43 7.65 6.83
N GLN A 132 5.43 8.37 7.35
CA GLN A 132 6.09 7.99 8.60
C GLN A 132 5.10 7.90 9.76
N ALA A 133 4.13 8.81 9.84
CA ALA A 133 3.08 8.76 10.85
C ALA A 133 2.17 7.53 10.74
N LEU A 134 2.00 6.92 9.56
CA LEU A 134 1.25 5.66 9.41
C LEU A 134 1.97 4.48 10.07
N SER A 135 3.30 4.46 10.02
CA SER A 135 4.14 3.37 10.54
C SER A 135 4.43 3.49 12.04
N VAL A 136 4.12 4.63 12.66
CA VAL A 136 4.39 4.93 14.09
C VAL A 136 3.17 4.67 14.98
N CYS A 137 2.06 4.17 14.42
CA CYS A 137 0.92 3.72 15.25
C CYS A 137 1.26 2.38 15.93
N GLU A 138 2.08 2.43 16.98
CA GLU A 138 2.23 1.41 18.04
C GLU A 138 1.47 1.84 19.30
#